data_AF-F0GDU3-F1
#
_entry.id   AF-F0GDU3-F1
#
_cell.length_a   1.000
_cell.length_b   1.000
_cell.length_c   1.000
_cell.angle_alpha   90.00
_cell.angle_beta   90.00
_cell.angle_gamma   90.00
#
_symmetry.space_group_name_H-M   'P 1'
#
loop_
_entity.id
_entity.type
_entity.pdbx_description
1 polymer ?
#
loop_
_entity_poly.entity_id
_entity_poly.type
_entity_poly.pdbx_seq_one_letter_code
_entity_poly.pdbx_strand_id
1 'polypeptide(L)' 'MIELDKLTKTFTGKDGQAVRAVDAVSLSVAEGEICVFLGPSGCG' A
#
# COMPACT_ATOMS: atom_id res chain seq x y z
N MET A 1 6.25 -9.18 14.25
CA MET A 1 5.63 -7.84 14.17
C MET A 1 6.00 -7.19 12.84
N ILE A 2 5.03 -6.68 12.09
CA ILE A 2 5.22 -5.96 10.81
C ILE A 2 4.79 -4.51 11.03
N GLU A 3 5.62 -3.55 10.61
CA GLU A 3 5.34 -2.12 10.74
C GLU A 3 5.57 -1.40 9.41
N LEU A 4 4.61 -0.56 9.02
CA LEU A 4 4.68 0.41 7.94
C LEU A 4 4.43 1.79 8.52
N ASP A 5 5.32 2.74 8.26
CA ASP A 5 5.14 4.16 8.61
C ASP A 5 5.10 4.99 7.32
N LYS A 6 3.94 5.60 7.06
CA LYS A 6 3.69 6.52 5.93
C LYS A 6 4.24 6.03 4.59
N LEU A 7 4.09 4.73 4.30
CA LEU A 7 4.55 4.12 3.06
C LEU A 7 3.83 4.73 1.85
N THR A 8 4.61 5.18 0.88
CA THR A 8 4.11 5.68 -0.40
C THR A 8 4.78 4.92 -1.54
N LYS A 9 4.00 4.51 -2.54
CA LYS A 9 4.52 3.89 -3.76
C LYS A 9 3.95 4.59 -4.98
N THR A 10 4.86 5.01 -5.84
CA THR A 10 4.54 5.57 -7.15
C THR A 10 5.13 4.70 -8.24
N PHE A 11 4.34 4.44 -9.27
CA PHE A 11 4.77 3.84 -10.53
C PHE A 11 4.67 4.88 -11.63
N THR A 12 5.51 4.74 -12.66
CA THR A 12 5.40 5.52 -13.89
C THR A 12 4.63 4.68 -14.92
N GLY A 13 3.48 5.20 -15.37
CA GLY A 13 2.68 4.61 -16.43
C GLY A 13 3.37 4.64 -17.78
N LYS A 14 2.88 3.83 -18.74
CA LYS A 14 3.43 3.77 -20.10
C LYS A 14 3.33 5.10 -20.85
N ASP A 15 2.36 5.93 -20.47
CA ASP A 15 2.14 7.29 -20.95
C ASP A 15 3.00 8.34 -20.22
N GLY A 16 3.88 7.91 -19.30
CA GLY A 16 4.71 8.77 -18.47
C GLY A 16 4.00 9.36 -17.26
N GLN A 17 2.71 9.07 -17.05
CA GLN A 17 1.96 9.60 -15.91
C GLN A 17 2.33 8.88 -14.62
N ALA A 18 2.45 9.64 -13.53
CA ALA A 18 2.71 9.07 -12.22
C ALA A 18 1.40 8.49 -11.63
N VAL A 19 1.42 7.19 -11.30
CA VAL A 19 0.34 6.53 -10.57
C VAL A 19 0.81 6.28 -9.15
N ARG A 20 0.14 6.92 -8.18
CA ARG A 20 0.40 6.68 -6.77
C ARG A 20 -0.52 5.57 -6.29
N ALA A 21 0.07 4.38 -6.15
CA ALA A 21 -0.63 3.15 -5.85
C ALA A 21 -1.01 3.09 -4.35
N VAL A 22 -0.06 3.47 -3.49
CA VAL A 22 -0.34 3.75 -2.06
C VAL A 22 0.22 5.12 -1.68
N ASP A 23 -0.49 5.85 -0.82
CA ASP A 23 -0.16 7.21 -0.36
C ASP A 23 -0.16 7.28 1.17
N ALA A 24 1.01 7.48 1.77
CA ALA A 24 1.21 7.63 3.21
C ALA A 24 0.53 6.57 4.11
N VAL A 25 0.49 5.30 3.67
CA VAL A 25 -0.16 4.21 4.41
C VAL A 25 0.68 3.82 5.62
N SER A 26 0.05 3.78 6.80
CA SER A 26 0.67 3.28 8.04
C SER A 26 -0.10 2.07 8.56
N LEU A 27 0.60 1.04 9.00
CA LEU A 27 0.04 -0.24 9.42
C LEU A 27 0.96 -0.92 10.42
N SER A 28 0.37 -1.46 11.48
CA SER A 28 1.02 -2.37 12.43
C SER A 28 0.30 -3.72 12.41
N VAL A 29 1.02 -4.82 12.27
CA VAL A 29 0.47 -6.19 12.39
C VAL A 29 1.26 -6.93 13.47
N ALA A 30 0.56 -7.38 14.50
CA ALA A 30 1.17 -8.08 15.63
C ALA A 30 1.68 -9.47 15.24
N GLU A 31 2.57 -10.03 16.06
CA GLU A 31 3.00 -11.42 15.87
C GLU A 31 1.84 -12.39 16.11
N GLY A 32 1.64 -13.34 15.20
CA GLY A 32 0.52 -14.28 15.24
C GLY A 32 -0.81 -13.73 14.71
N GLU A 33 -0.87 -12.47 14.29
CA GLU A 33 -2.07 -11.85 13.71
C GLU A 33 -2.20 -12.14 12.20
N ILE A 34 -3.43 -12.36 11.74
CA ILE A 34 -3.77 -12.45 10.31
C ILE A 34 -4.47 -11.16 9.90
N CYS A 35 -3.83 -10.41 8.99
CA CYS A 35 -4.39 -9.21 8.38
C CYS A 35 -4.75 -9.49 6.91
N VAL A 36 -5.94 -9.06 6.48
CA VAL A 36 -6.43 -9.23 5.11
C VAL A 36 -6.81 -7.87 4.53
N PHE A 37 -6.30 -7.56 3.34
CA PHE A 37 -6.72 -6.39 2.58
C PHE A 37 -7.89 -6.73 1.66
N LEU A 38 -8.94 -5.91 1.70
CA LEU A 38 -10.10 -6.02 0.83
C LEU A 38 -10.32 -4.69 0.12
N GLY A 39 -10.44 -4.73 -1.20
CA GLY A 39 -10.77 -3.57 -2.01
C GLY A 39 -11.01 -3.93 -3.48
N PRO A 40 -11.56 -3.00 -4.27
CA PRO A 40 -11.78 -3.18 -5.69
C PRO A 40 -10.45 -3.26 -6.47
N SER A 41 -10.53 -3.70 -7.73
CA SER A 41 -9.37 -3.68 -8.64
C SER A 41 -8.70 -2.30 -8.68
N GLY A 42 -7.40 -2.25 -8.40
CA GLY A 42 -6.60 -1.01 -8.41
C GLY A 42 -6.68 -0.16 -7.14
N CYS A 43 -7.18 -0.69 -6.01
CA CYS A 43 -7.27 0.06 -4.74
C CYS A 43 -5.94 0.26 -4.00
N GLY A 44 -4.83 -0.30 -4.50
CA GLY A 44 -3.51 -0.23 -3.88
C GLY A 44 -2.41 -0.51 -4.87
#